data_AF-A0A2X2BP61-F1
#
_entry.id   AF-A0A2X2BP61-F1
#
_cell.length_a   1.000
_cell.length_b   1.000
_cell.length_c   1.000
_cell.angle_alpha   90.00
_cell.angle_beta   90.00
_cell.angle_gamma   90.00
#
_symmetry.space_group_name_H-M   'P 1'
#
loop_
_entity.id
_entity.type
_entity.pdbx_description
1 polymer ?
#
loop_
_entity_poly.entity_id
_entity_poly.type
_entity_poly.pdbx_seq_one_letter_code
_entity_poly.pdbx_strand_id
1 'polypeptide(L)' 'MTLGGGRRKATDAIDYSVGLSEIAALGTEINTDTPLAMIHANSEKSWQEAAAEVRKAMVIGETKRETSPMVYRQVSE' A
#
# COMPACT_ATOMS: atom_id res chain seq x y z
N MET A 1 7.24 11.05 3.58
CA MET A 1 6.19 10.09 3.95
C MET A 1 4.96 10.89 4.26
N THR A 2 3.86 10.55 3.60
CA THR A 2 2.66 11.40 3.51
C THR A 2 1.76 11.24 4.73
N LEU A 3 1.62 10.02 5.25
CA LEU A 3 0.79 9.73 6.42
C LEU A 3 1.44 10.06 7.77
N GLY A 4 2.78 10.11 7.85
CA GLY A 4 3.50 10.34 9.12
C GLY A 4 3.89 9.06 9.89
N GLY A 5 3.62 7.88 9.33
CA GLY A 5 4.00 6.57 9.90
C GLY A 5 5.50 6.23 9.81
N GLY A 6 6.31 7.15 9.29
CA GLY A 6 7.75 6.96 9.24
C GLY A 6 8.51 8.26 9.05
N ARG A 7 9.83 8.13 9.04
CA ARG A 7 10.76 9.25 9.24
C ARG A 7 11.36 9.73 7.92
N ARG A 8 11.33 11.04 7.64
CA ARG A 8 12.14 11.62 6.55
C ARG A 8 13.58 11.85 7.03
N LYS A 9 13.76 12.22 8.30
CA LYS A 9 15.03 12.30 9.02
C LYS A 9 14.97 11.44 10.27
N ALA A 10 16.10 10.91 10.72
CA ALA A 10 16.16 9.98 11.86
C ALA A 10 15.50 10.50 13.15
N THR A 11 15.43 11.82 13.35
CA THR A 11 14.83 12.47 14.51
C THR A 11 13.33 12.73 14.41
N ASP A 12 12.71 12.51 13.23
CA ASP A 12 11.29 12.79 13.04
C ASP A 12 10.43 11.89 13.95
N ALA A 13 9.37 12.47 14.52
CA ALA A 13 8.38 11.71 15.26
C ALA A 13 7.59 10.78 14.31
N ILE A 14 7.17 9.63 14.83
CA ILE A 14 6.30 8.69 14.11
C ILE A 14 4.90 8.78 14.73
N ASP A 15 3.90 8.92 13.86
CA ASP A 15 2.52 8.65 14.23
C ASP A 15 2.26 7.13 14.08
N TYR A 16 1.96 6.44 15.18
CA TYR A 16 1.74 4.99 15.16
C TYR A 16 0.30 4.60 14.77
N SER A 17 -0.60 5.58 14.65
CA SER A 17 -2.01 5.34 14.31
C SER A 17 -2.27 5.27 12.81
N VAL A 18 -1.30 5.69 12.00
CA VAL A 18 -1.46 5.84 10.55
C VAL A 18 -0.81 4.69 9.78
N GLY A 19 -1.33 4.39 8.59
CA GLY A 19 -0.81 3.32 7.75
C GLY A 19 -1.80 2.84 6.70
N LEU A 20 -1.45 1.72 6.06
CA LEU A 20 -2.30 1.03 5.10
C LEU A 20 -2.66 -0.36 5.64
N SER A 21 -3.92 -0.74 5.55
CA SER A 21 -4.39 -2.11 5.80
C SER A 21 -5.21 -2.61 4.62
N GLU A 22 -5.55 -3.91 4.61
CA GLU A 22 -6.44 -4.51 3.60
C GLU A 22 -5.98 -4.21 2.15
N ILE A 23 -4.68 -4.25 1.92
CA ILE A 23 -4.09 -3.97 0.61
C ILE A 23 -4.45 -5.11 -0.33
N ALA A 24 -5.06 -4.79 -1.47
CA ALA A 24 -5.39 -5.77 -2.49
C ALA A 24 -4.13 -6.45 -3.03
N ALA A 25 -4.15 -7.77 -3.09
CA ALA A 25 -3.04 -8.57 -3.60
C ALA A 25 -2.98 -8.53 -5.13
N LEU A 26 -1.83 -8.91 -5.69
CA LEU A 26 -1.71 -9.07 -7.13
C LEU A 26 -2.66 -10.16 -7.63
N GLY A 27 -3.46 -9.80 -8.64
CA GLY A 27 -4.47 -10.70 -9.21
C GLY A 27 -5.80 -10.76 -8.46
N THR A 28 -5.98 -9.93 -7.41
CA THR A 28 -7.30 -9.65 -6.84
C THR A 28 -8.17 -8.97 -7.90
N GLU A 29 -9.40 -9.44 -8.06
CA GLU A 29 -10.40 -8.80 -8.91
C GLU A 29 -10.91 -7.53 -8.21
N ILE A 30 -10.92 -6.41 -8.93
CA ILE A 30 -11.30 -5.10 -8.38
C ILE A 30 -12.54 -4.58 -9.10
N ASN A 31 -13.53 -4.16 -8.33
CA ASN A 31 -14.73 -3.48 -8.79
C ASN A 31 -15.00 -2.24 -7.91
N THR A 32 -16.14 -1.58 -8.09
CA THR A 32 -16.51 -0.36 -7.36
C THR A 32 -16.68 -0.57 -5.85
N ASP A 33 -16.95 -1.80 -5.42
CA ASP A 33 -17.16 -2.16 -4.02
C ASP A 33 -15.90 -2.74 -3.38
N THR A 34 -14.82 -2.90 -4.15
CA THR A 34 -13.56 -3.48 -3.68
C THR A 34 -12.50 -2.39 -3.53
N PRO A 35 -12.16 -1.98 -2.29
CA PRO A 35 -11.11 -0.99 -2.09
C PRO A 35 -9.74 -1.55 -2.47
N LEU A 36 -8.86 -0.68 -2.95
CA LEU A 36 -7.45 -1.03 -3.24
C LEU A 36 -6.63 -1.22 -1.96
N ALA A 37 -6.92 -0.40 -0.95
CA ALA A 37 -6.37 -0.47 0.40
C ALA A 37 -7.24 0.40 1.32
N MET A 38 -7.21 0.09 2.61
CA MET A 38 -7.74 0.94 3.67
C MET A 38 -6.64 1.89 4.17
N ILE A 39 -6.92 3.19 4.22
CA ILE A 39 -5.96 4.23 4.62
C ILE A 39 -6.33 4.75 6.01
N HIS A 40 -5.43 4.55 6.97
CA HIS A 40 -5.51 5.15 8.30
C HIS A 40 -4.70 6.45 8.31
N ALA A 41 -5.39 7.57 8.46
CA ALA A 41 -4.81 8.90 8.39
C ALA A 41 -5.29 9.76 9.55
N ASN A 42 -4.43 10.64 10.06
CA ASN A 42 -4.76 11.54 11.17
C ASN A 42 -5.46 12.84 10.70
N SER A 43 -5.57 13.05 9.39
CA SER A 43 -6.26 14.18 8.79
C SER A 43 -6.75 13.86 7.38
N GLU A 44 -7.85 14.49 6.98
CA GLU A 44 -8.43 14.36 5.63
C GLU A 44 -7.42 14.72 4.53
N LYS A 45 -6.63 15.78 4.75
CA LYS A 45 -5.60 16.19 3.79
C LYS A 45 -4.58 15.06 3.54
N SER A 46 -4.04 14.49 4.61
CA SER A 46 -3.08 13.38 4.51
C SER A 46 -3.71 12.12 3.90
N TRP A 47 -5.01 11.89 4.16
CA TRP A 47 -5.76 10.80 3.54
C TRP A 47 -5.86 10.97 2.03
N GLN A 48 -6.24 12.15 1.55
CA GLN A 48 -6.37 12.44 0.11
C GLN A 48 -5.03 12.33 -0.62
N GLU A 49 -3.95 12.85 -0.02
CA GLU A 49 -2.60 12.73 -0.57
C GLU A 49 -2.17 11.26 -0.67
N ALA A 50 -2.38 10.46 0.39
CA ALA A 50 -2.08 9.02 0.38
C ALA A 50 -2.95 8.25 -0.63
N ALA A 51 -4.24 8.60 -0.77
CA ALA A 51 -5.14 7.95 -1.73
C ALA A 51 -4.69 8.20 -3.17
N ALA A 52 -4.20 9.40 -3.48
CA ALA A 52 -3.61 9.70 -4.79
C ALA A 52 -2.33 8.90 -5.04
N GLU A 53 -1.46 8.76 -4.02
CA GLU A 53 -0.24 7.95 -4.11
C GLU A 53 -0.54 6.46 -4.35
N VAL A 54 -1.48 5.88 -3.60
CA VAL A 54 -1.90 4.47 -3.76
C VAL A 54 -2.47 4.23 -5.16
N ARG A 55 -3.39 5.09 -5.63
CA ARG A 55 -3.97 4.97 -6.98
C ARG A 55 -2.92 5.07 -8.08
N LYS A 56 -1.88 5.88 -7.88
CA LYS A 56 -0.76 6.01 -8.84
C LYS A 56 0.16 4.79 -8.84
N ALA A 57 0.28 4.10 -7.69
CA ALA A 57 1.17 2.96 -7.52
C ALA A 57 0.56 1.63 -8.00
N MET A 58 -0.77 1.52 -8.09
CA MET A 58 -1.47 0.30 -8.47
C MET A 58 -2.02 0.39 -9.89
N VAL A 59 -1.92 -0.72 -10.64
CA VAL A 59 -2.43 -0.82 -12.02
C VAL A 59 -3.48 -1.91 -12.07
N ILE A 60 -4.69 -1.54 -12.53
CA ILE A 60 -5.77 -2.48 -12.82
C ILE A 60 -5.70 -2.83 -14.30
N GLY A 61 -5.55 -4.12 -14.61
CA GLY A 61 -5.50 -4.63 -15.98
C GLY A 61 -6.60 -5.66 -16.21
N GLU A 62 -6.93 -5.92 -17.47
CA GLU A 62 -8.03 -6.82 -17.86
C GLU A 62 -7.70 -8.30 -17.65
N THR A 63 -6.41 -8.66 -17.70
CA THR A 63 -5.96 -10.05 -17.56
C THR A 63 -5.26 -10.26 -16.23
N LYS A 64 -5.66 -11.32 -15.52
CA LYS A 64 -4.98 -11.76 -14.30
C LYS A 64 -3.53 -12.14 -14.64
N ARG A 65 -2.56 -11.47 -14.00
CA ARG A 65 -1.14 -11.82 -14.13
C ARG A 65 -0.83 -13.13 -13.43
N GLU A 66 0.12 -13.88 -13.98
CA GLU A 66 0.67 -15.05 -13.31
C GLU A 66 1.38 -14.64 -12.01
N THR A 67 1.20 -15.46 -10.98
CA THR A 67 1.77 -15.22 -9.67
C THR A 67 3.25 -15.57 -9.65
N SER A 68 4.08 -14.66 -9.13
CA SER A 68 5.48 -14.98 -8.82
C SER A 68 5.58 -15.80 -7.53
N PRO A 69 6.58 -16.70 -7.42
CA PRO A 69 6.79 -17.44 -6.19
C PRO A 69 7.16 -16.49 -5.05
N MET A 70 6.60 -16.70 -3.86
CA MET A 70 6.96 -15.90 -2.67
C MET A 70 8.39 -16.15 -2.21
N VAL A 71 8.92 -17.35 -2.45
CA VAL A 71 10.30 -17.76 -2.18
C VAL A 71 10.90 -18.26 -3.48
N TYR A 72 11.85 -17.51 -4.05
CA TYR A 72 12.49 -17.88 -5.30
C TYR A 72 13.51 -19.00 -5.15
N ARG A 73 14.32 -18.94 -4.08
CA ARG A 73 15.30 -19.98 -3.74
C ARG A 73 15.74 -19.86 -2.29
N GLN A 74 16.20 -20.97 -1.74
CA GLN A 74 17.02 -20.99 -0.54
C GLN A 74 18.50 -21.08 -0.96
N VAL A 75 19.38 -20.39 -0.23
CA VAL A 75 20.83 -20.51 -0.40
C VAL A 75 21.38 -21.09 0.89
N SER A 76 21.96 -22.28 0.80
CA SER A 76 22.68 -22.98 1.87
C SER A 76 24.08 -23.33 1.36
N GLU A 77 24.99 -23.58 2.29
CA GLU A 77 26.39 -23.98 2.01
C GLU A 77 26.49 -25.23 1.13
#